data_AF-A0A6I4RHB3-F1
#
_entry.id   AF-A0A6I4RHB3-F1
#
_cell.length_a   1.000
_cell.length_b   1.000
_cell.length_c   1.000
_cell.angle_alpha   90.00
_cell.angle_beta   90.00
_cell.angle_gamma   90.00
#
_symmetry.space_group_name_H-M   'P 1'
#
loop_
_entity.id
_entity.type
_entity.pdbx_description
1 polymer ?
#
loop_
_entity_poly.entity_id
_entity_poly.type
_entity_poly.pdbx_seq_one_letter_code
_entity_poly.pdbx_strand_id
1 'polypeptide(L)' 'MTKQEALEIIKNENLKVNWFNSHPVEENEMVIEQKEEFYNVYGTDERAAILGIVETFNSLSEALENLIYRARL' A
#
# COMPACT_ATOMS: atom_id res chain seq x y z
N MET A 1 -0.74 12.58 3.17
CA MET A 1 0.48 12.48 4.02
C MET A 1 1.76 12.48 3.18
N THR A 2 2.91 12.67 3.82
CA THR A 2 4.25 12.54 3.21
C THR A 2 4.76 11.09 3.27
N LYS A 3 5.81 10.78 2.48
CA LYS A 3 6.48 9.47 2.53
C LYS A 3 7.06 9.16 3.91
N GLN A 4 7.65 10.15 4.56
CA GLN A 4 8.29 9.95 5.86
C GLN A 4 7.26 9.61 6.94
N GLU A 5 6.16 10.35 7.00
CA GLU A 5 5.04 10.07 7.92
C GLU A 5 4.47 8.66 7.69
N ALA A 6 4.27 8.27 6.43
CA ALA A 6 3.77 6.94 6.09
C ALA A 6 4.73 5.83 6.58
N LEU A 7 6.03 5.98 6.34
CA LEU A 7 7.05 5.02 6.78
C LEU A 7 7.15 4.93 8.31
N GLU A 8 7.03 6.06 9.01
CA GLU A 8 6.99 6.09 10.47
C GLU A 8 5.76 5.34 11.01
N ILE A 9 4.58 5.53 10.40
CA ILE A 9 3.36 4.81 10.78
C ILE A 9 3.51 3.31 10.52
N ILE A 10 3.93 2.90 9.31
CA ILE A 10 4.11 1.49 8.94
C ILE A 10 5.02 0.79 9.95
N LYS A 11 6.13 1.43 10.31
CA LYS A 11 7.09 0.89 11.27
C LYS A 11 6.53 0.83 12.69
N ASN A 12 5.91 1.91 13.17
CA ASN A 12 5.45 2.02 14.56
C ASN A 12 4.24 1.11 14.84
N GLU A 13 3.37 0.92 13.85
CA GLU A 13 2.19 0.05 13.96
C GLU A 13 2.44 -1.37 13.45
N ASN A 14 3.64 -1.65 12.94
CA ASN A 14 4.03 -2.94 12.36
C ASN A 14 3.06 -3.41 11.25
N LEU A 15 2.67 -2.48 10.37
CA LEU A 15 1.75 -2.76 9.28
C LEU A 15 2.44 -3.59 8.20
N LYS A 16 1.75 -4.61 7.69
CA LYS A 16 2.21 -5.38 6.52
C LYS A 16 1.97 -4.58 5.24
N VAL A 17 3.02 -3.92 4.77
CA VAL A 17 2.97 -3.09 3.56
C VAL A 17 4.15 -3.41 2.65
N ASN A 18 3.84 -3.72 1.38
CA ASN A 18 4.82 -3.76 0.32
C ASN A 18 5.00 -2.37 -0.28
N TRP A 19 6.09 -1.73 0.12
CA TRP A 19 6.40 -0.36 -0.26
C TRP A 19 7.03 -0.29 -1.65
N PHE A 20 6.26 0.10 -2.68
CA PHE A 20 6.74 0.24 -4.06
C PHE A 20 7.43 -1.00 -4.61
N ASN A 21 6.83 -2.18 -4.38
CA ASN A 21 7.35 -3.46 -4.82
C ASN A 21 8.78 -3.74 -4.31
N SER A 22 9.07 -3.35 -3.06
CA SER A 22 10.37 -3.58 -2.41
C SER A 22 10.72 -5.06 -2.24
N HIS A 23 9.71 -5.92 -2.27
CA HIS A 23 9.83 -7.38 -2.27
C HIS A 23 8.70 -8.00 -3.13
N PRO A 24 8.78 -9.30 -3.47
CA PRO A 24 7.66 -10.01 -4.06
C PRO A 24 6.40 -9.89 -3.21
N VAL A 25 5.24 -9.87 -3.85
CA VAL A 25 3.95 -9.76 -3.14
C VAL A 25 3.73 -10.97 -2.24
N GLU A 26 3.37 -10.71 -0.99
CA GLU A 26 3.09 -11.70 0.04
C GLU A 26 1.59 -11.77 0.36
N GLU A 27 1.21 -12.72 1.22
CA GLU A 27 -0.15 -12.90 1.71
C GLU A 27 -0.54 -11.87 2.78
N ASN A 28 -1.81 -11.45 2.73
CA ASN A 28 -2.43 -10.53 3.69
C ASN A 28 -1.64 -9.23 3.91
N GLU A 29 -1.19 -8.60 2.83
CA GLU A 29 -0.51 -7.31 2.88
C GLU A 29 -1.18 -6.24 2.03
N MET A 30 -0.85 -4.99 2.30
CA MET A 30 -1.21 -3.86 1.47
C MET A 30 -0.05 -3.47 0.57
N VAL A 31 -0.31 -3.24 -0.71
CA VAL A 31 0.69 -2.89 -1.71
C VAL A 31 0.44 -1.48 -2.19
N ILE A 32 1.51 -0.69 -2.30
CA ILE A 32 1.53 0.53 -3.10
C ILE A 32 2.55 0.37 -4.23
N GLU A 33 2.17 0.73 -5.44
CA GLU A 33 3.07 0.77 -6.59
C GLU A 33 2.88 2.08 -7.38
N GLN A 34 3.92 2.51 -8.10
CA GLN A 34 3.82 3.63 -9.02
C GLN A 34 3.77 3.11 -10.45
N LYS A 35 2.75 3.52 -11.21
CA LYS A 35 2.63 3.25 -12.64
C LYS A 35 2.55 4.57 -13.40
N GLU A 36 3.60 4.86 -14.16
CA GLU A 36 3.73 6.12 -14.91
C GLU A 36 3.52 7.33 -13.99
N GLU A 37 2.40 8.03 -14.15
CA GLU A 37 2.03 9.23 -13.40
C GLU A 37 1.07 8.96 -12.23
N PHE A 38 0.66 7.70 -12.03
CA PHE A 38 -0.34 7.30 -11.04
C PHE A 38 0.22 6.37 -9.97
N TYR A 39 -0.51 6.26 -8.87
CA TYR A 39 -0.23 5.37 -7.75
C TYR A 39 -1.37 4.39 -7.60
N ASN A 40 -1.05 3.10 -7.51
CA ASN A 40 -2.04 2.05 -7.26
C ASN A 40 -1.91 1.54 -5.85
N VAL A 41 -3.05 1.28 -5.20
CA VAL A 41 -3.14 0.68 -3.88
C VAL A 41 -4.09 -0.51 -3.92
N TYR A 42 -3.62 -1.66 -3.44
CA TYR A 42 -4.42 -2.88 -3.36
C TYR A 42 -3.96 -3.77 -2.22
N GLY A 43 -4.85 -4.64 -1.74
CA GLY A 43 -4.51 -5.65 -0.74
C GLY A 43 -4.29 -7.00 -1.41
N THR A 44 -3.72 -7.94 -0.67
CA THR A 44 -3.65 -9.35 -1.07
C THR A 44 -4.38 -10.27 -0.12
N ASP A 45 -4.85 -11.39 -0.65
CA ASP A 45 -5.47 -12.46 0.13
C ASP A 45 -4.44 -13.45 0.71
N GLU A 46 -4.91 -14.53 1.32
CA GLU A 46 -4.08 -15.57 1.92
C GLU A 46 -3.24 -16.37 0.91
N ARG A 47 -3.41 -16.14 -0.39
CA ARG A 47 -2.69 -16.80 -1.48
C ARG A 47 -1.83 -15.80 -2.26
N ALA A 48 -1.62 -14.61 -1.71
CA ALA A 48 -0.95 -13.47 -2.33
C ALA A 48 -1.62 -13.01 -3.65
N ALA A 49 -2.89 -13.35 -3.88
CA ALA A 49 -3.64 -12.84 -5.02
C ALA A 49 -4.21 -11.45 -4.68
N ILE A 50 -4.39 -10.61 -5.70
CA ILE A 50 -4.96 -9.26 -5.53
C ILE A 50 -6.38 -9.39 -4.96
N LEU A 51 -6.60 -8.75 -3.81
CA LEU A 51 -7.88 -8.69 -3.14
C LEU A 51 -8.69 -7.48 -3.62
N GLY A 52 -9.78 -7.76 -4.33
CA GLY A 52 -10.74 -6.75 -4.75
C GLY A 52 -10.24 -5.89 -5.91
N ILE A 53 -10.49 -4.58 -5.82
CA ILE A 53 -10.18 -3.61 -6.87
C ILE A 53 -8.88 -2.89 -6.52
N VAL A 54 -8.06 -2.66 -7.55
CA VAL A 54 -6.91 -1.76 -7.47
C VAL A 54 -7.42 -0.33 -7.49
N GLU A 55 -7.19 0.42 -6.42
CA GLU A 55 -7.52 1.84 -6.37
C GLU A 55 -6.36 2.66 -6.97
N THR A 56 -6.68 3.57 -7.88
CA THR A 56 -5.70 4.39 -8.60
C THR A 56 -5.82 5.86 -8.21
N PHE A 57 -4.70 6.50 -7.89
CA PHE A 57 -4.61 7.87 -7.41
C PHE A 57 -3.64 8.68 -8.27
N ASN A 58 -3.96 9.96 -8.48
CA ASN A 58 -3.06 10.93 -9.13
C ASN A 58 -2.05 11.55 -8.14
N SER A 59 -2.34 11.46 -6.85
CA SER A 59 -1.56 12.06 -5.78
C SER A 59 -0.97 10.97 -4.91
N LEU A 60 0.35 11.05 -4.69
CA LEU A 60 1.01 10.18 -3.73
C LEU A 60 0.42 10.36 -2.33
N SER A 61 0.08 11.59 -1.95
CA SER A 61 -0.46 11.89 -0.62
C SER A 61 -1.76 11.14 -0.35
N GLU A 62 -2.66 11.11 -1.34
CA GLU A 62 -3.94 10.41 -1.26
C GLU A 62 -3.76 8.89 -1.27
N ALA A 63 -2.87 8.39 -2.13
CA ALA A 63 -2.53 6.97 -2.19
C ALA A 63 -2.00 6.47 -0.84
N LEU A 64 -1.12 7.24 -0.20
CA LEU A 64 -0.57 6.88 1.12
C LEU A 64 -1.63 6.92 2.23
N GLU A 65 -2.56 7.87 2.19
CA GLU A 65 -3.68 7.90 3.13
C GLU A 65 -4.58 6.67 3.00
N ASN A 66 -4.93 6.28 1.77
CA ASN A 66 -5.71 5.08 1.52
C ASN A 66 -4.94 3.81 1.92
N LEU A 67 -3.66 3.72 1.58
CA LEU A 67 -2.78 2.60 1.93
C LEU A 67 -2.77 2.34 3.44
N ILE A 68 -2.50 3.38 4.23
CA ILE A 68 -2.45 3.28 5.69
C ILE A 68 -3.83 2.98 6.28
N TYR A 69 -4.89 3.61 5.77
CA TYR A 69 -6.25 3.33 6.22
C TYR A 69 -6.61 1.85 6.04
N ARG A 70 -6.30 1.28 4.87
CA ARG A 70 -6.59 -0.13 4.57
C ARG A 70 -5.67 -1.10 5.31
N ALA A 71 -4.41 -0.75 5.52
CA ALA A 71 -3.44 -1.60 6.22
C ALA A 71 -3.75 -1.78 7.71
N ARG A 72 -4.61 -0.92 8.28
CA ARG A 72 -5.08 -0.99 9.67
C ARG A 72 -6.33 -1.85 9.88
N LEU A 73 -6.98 -2.31 8.80
CA LEU A 73 -8.19 -3.15 8.84
C LEU A 73 -7.82 -4.63 8.97
#